data_AF-X0XZL2-F1
#
_entry.id   AF-X0XZL2-F1
#
_cell.length_a   1.000
_cell.length_b   1.000
_cell.length_c   1.000
_cell.angle_alpha   90.00
_cell.angle_beta   90.00
_cell.angle_gamma   90.00
#
_symmetry.space_group_name_H-M   'P 1'
#
loop_
_entity.id
_entity.type
_entity.pdbx_description
1 polymer ?
#
loop_
_entity_poly.entity_id
_entity_poly.type
_entity_poly.pdbx_seq_one_letter_code
_entity_poly.pdbx_strand_id
1 'polypeptide(L)' 'MENRIGIIVYSDYLCPWCYIAAVRLNRIEQEYQERVDVKWKSYLLLRCETRRDDR' A
#
# COMPACT_ATOMS: atom_id res chain seq x y z
N MET A 1 15.22 -1.29 -24.39
CA MET A 1 14.81 -0.44 -23.25
C MET A 1 13.46 -0.97 -22.80
N GLU A 2 13.46 -1.81 -21.76
CA GLU A 2 12.23 -2.42 -21.23
C GLU A 2 11.48 -1.35 -20.41
N ASN A 3 10.21 -1.13 -20.74
CA ASN A 3 9.40 -0.07 -20.16
C ASN A 3 8.85 -0.54 -18.79
N ARG A 4 9.68 -0.48 -17.75
CA ARG A 4 9.34 -0.91 -16.39
C ARG A 4 8.47 0.15 -15.70
N ILE A 5 7.31 -0.26 -15.19
CA ILE A 5 6.35 0.60 -14.50
C ILE A 5 6.57 0.47 -12.98
N GLY A 6 6.89 1.58 -12.33
CA GLY A 6 7.00 1.65 -10.87
C GLY A 6 5.70 2.08 -10.21
N ILE A 7 5.23 1.33 -9.21
CA ILE A 7 4.02 1.61 -8.45
C ILE A 7 4.43 1.81 -6.97
N ILE A 8 4.08 2.95 -6.39
CA ILE A 8 4.30 3.21 -4.95
C ILE A 8 2.95 3.08 -4.24
N VAL A 9 2.88 2.17 -3.27
CA VAL A 9 1.65 1.86 -2.54
C VAL A 9 1.80 2.32 -1.10
N TYR A 10 0.92 3.22 -0.67
CA TYR A 10 0.81 3.63 0.72
C TYR A 10 -0.26 2.79 1.41
N SER A 11 0.09 2.09 2.48
CA SER A 11 -0.81 1.17 3.18
C SER A 11 -0.66 1.27 4.70
N ASP A 12 -1.76 1.03 5.41
CA ASP A 12 -1.81 0.86 6.86
C ASP A 12 -2.21 -0.59 7.20
N TYR A 13 -1.74 -1.12 8.31
CA TYR A 13 -2.12 -2.45 8.82
C TYR A 13 -3.60 -2.53 9.22
N LEU A 14 -4.17 -1.42 9.71
CA LEU A 14 -5.56 -1.34 10.17
C LEU A 14 -6.57 -1.15 9.02
N CYS A 15 -6.09 -1.01 7.80
CA CYS A 15 -6.91 -0.72 6.62
C CYS A 15 -7.39 -2.02 5.94
N PRO A 16 -8.67 -2.43 6.09
CA PRO A 16 -9.17 -3.66 5.46
C PRO A 16 -9.13 -3.59 3.92
N TRP A 17 -9.33 -2.40 3.35
CA TRP A 17 -9.25 -2.18 1.90
C TRP A 17 -7.83 -2.33 1.36
N CYS A 18 -6.83 -1.98 2.16
CA CYS A 18 -5.43 -2.09 1.79
C CYS A 18 -5.01 -3.56 1.67
N TYR A 19 -5.58 -4.45 2.50
CA TYR A 19 -5.42 -5.90 2.34
C TYR A 19 -6.02 -6.42 1.03
N ILE A 20 -7.24 -5.99 0.69
CA ILE A 20 -7.89 -6.37 -0.59
C ILE A 20 -7.06 -5.88 -1.79
N ALA A 21 -6.52 -4.66 -1.71
CA ALA A 21 -5.65 -4.11 -2.73
C ALA A 21 -4.33 -4.92 -2.84
N ALA A 22 -3.75 -5.36 -1.72
CA ALA A 22 -2.53 -6.16 -1.71
C ALA A 22 -2.68 -7.49 -2.43
N VAL A 23 -3.81 -8.19 -2.26
CA VAL A 23 -4.08 -9.42 -3.02
C VAL A 23 -4.13 -9.15 -4.53
N ARG A 24 -4.74 -8.05 -4.95
CA ARG A 24 -4.83 -7.67 -6.37
C ARG A 24 -3.47 -7.26 -6.95
N LEU A 25 -2.69 -6.50 -6.20
CA LEU A 25 -1.34 -6.07 -6.59
C LEU A 25 -0.39 -7.26 -6.71
N ASN A 26 -0.48 -8.22 -5.79
CA ASN A 26 0.33 -9.45 -5.86
C ASN A 26 0.05 -10.22 -7.16
N ARG A 27 -1.23 -10.32 -7.56
CA ARG A 27 -1.60 -10.93 -8.85
C ARG A 27 -1.00 -10.18 -10.05
N ILE A 28 -0.99 -8.84 -10.02
CA ILE A 28 -0.37 -8.03 -11.08
C ILE A 28 1.15 -8.26 -11.10
N GLU A 29 1.82 -8.32 -9.96
CA GLU A 29 3.27 -8.62 -9.91
C GLU A 29 3.58 -10.01 -10.50
N GLN A 30 2.72 -11.00 -10.26
CA GLN A 30 2.87 -12.34 -10.84
C GLN A 30 2.64 -12.35 -12.35
N GLU A 31 1.62 -11.65 -12.84
CA GLU A 31 1.25 -11.62 -14.27
C GLU A 31 2.24 -10.82 -15.12
N TYR A 32 2.80 -9.74 -14.59
CA TYR A 32 3.65 -8.81 -15.35
C TYR A 32 5.15 -8.88 -14.98
N GLN A 33 5.50 -9.59 -13.91
CA GLN A 33 6.88 -9.90 -13.51
C GLN A 33 7.80 -8.67 -13.59
N GLU A 34 8.91 -8.75 -14.32
CA GLU A 34 9.95 -7.72 -14.40
C GLU A 34 9.48 -6.37 -14.99
N ARG A 35 8.27 -6.35 -15.59
CA ARG A 35 7.68 -5.13 -16.14
C ARG A 35 7.04 -4.24 -15.07
N VAL A 36 6.77 -4.77 -13.88
CA VAL A 36 6.12 -4.03 -12.79
C VAL A 36 6.97 -4.10 -11.52
N ASP A 37 7.14 -2.96 -10.86
CA ASP A 37 7.86 -2.84 -9.60
C ASP A 37 6.97 -2.20 -8.54
N VAL A 38 6.49 -2.98 -7.57
CA VAL A 38 5.65 -2.46 -6.49
C VAL A 38 6.49 -2.16 -5.26
N LYS A 39 6.48 -0.90 -4.81
CA LYS A 39 7.14 -0.44 -3.59
C LYS A 39 6.12 -0.07 -2.53
N TRP A 40 6.19 -0.76 -1.40
CA TRP A 40 5.30 -0.55 -0.26
C TRP A 40 5.84 0.54 0.68
N LYS A 41 4.94 1.40 1.15
CA LYS A 41 5.22 2.44 2.15
C LYS A 41 4.13 2.43 3.22
N SER A 42 4.56 2.49 4.48
CA SER A 42 3.63 2.61 5.59
C SER A 42 2.98 4.00 5.61
N TYR A 43 1.67 4.04 5.81
CA TYR A 43 0.89 5.24 6.03
C TYR A 43 0.08 5.07 7.30
N LEU A 44 0.19 6.00 8.25
CA LEU A 44 -0.54 5.94 9.52
C LEU A 44 -1.89 6.63 9.36
N LEU A 45 -2.96 5.85 9.24
CA LEU A 45 -4.35 6.34 9.17
C LEU A 45 -4.79 6.90 10.52
N LEU A 46 -4.49 6.17 11.58
CA LEU A 46 -4.69 6.65 12.94
C LEU A 46 -3.43 7.38 13.36
N ARG A 47 -3.42 8.69 13.12
CA ARG A 47 -2.48 9.55 13.85
C ARG A 47 -2.92 9.51 15.31
N CYS A 48 -1.97 9.34 16.23
CA CYS A 48 -2.21 9.67 17.62
C CYS A 48 -2.47 11.18 17.69
N GLU A 49 -3.72 11.58 17.48
CA GLU A 49 -4.21 12.84 17.99
C GLU A 49 -4.15 12.67 19.51
N THR A 50 -3.17 13.33 20.12
CA THR A 50 -3.13 13.59 21.57
C THR A 50 -4.56 13.67 22.11
N ARG A 51 -4.86 12.81 23.08
CA ARG A 51 -6.08 12.81 23.92
C ARG A 51 -6.90 14.08 23.71
N ARG A 52 -8.06 13.98 23.08
CA ARG A 52 -9.17 14.85 23.48
C ARG A 52 -9.60 14.34 24.85
N ASP A 53 -8.86 14.78 25.87
CA ASP A 53 -9.38 14.88 27.22
C ASP A 53 -10.43 16.00 27.17
N ASP A 54 -11.59 15.68 26.60
CA ASP A 54 -12.79 16.46 26.81
C ASP A 54 -13.38 15.88 28.09
N ARG A 55 -13.29 16.66 29.16
CA ARG A 55 -13.77 16.39 30.52
C ARG A 55 -14.96 15.45 30.61
#